data_AF-A0A0W0X249-F1
#
_entry.id   AF-A0A0W0X249-F1
#
_cell.length_a   1.000
_cell.length_b   1.000
_cell.length_c   1.000
_cell.angle_alpha   90.00
_cell.angle_beta   90.00
_cell.angle_gamma   90.00
#
_symmetry.space_group_name_H-M   'P 1'
#
loop_
_entity.id
_entity.type
_entity.pdbx_description
1 polymer ?
#
loop_
_entity_poly.entity_id
_entity_poly.type
_entity_poly.pdbx_seq_one_letter_code
_entity_poly.pdbx_strand_id
1 'polypeptide(L)'
;MALKVETNLSAAGTQEKKKVYQHFIRSLKDNGGLNSTNSFNDYDSGQISSVDGFSEVKAPDGTKLSEKLKAAGTPDATAAIQAISAALERSDDYKNAKKDFNTDLSNLNDLLLAGKYSLGDAGSYLLEAKNTAVNPIQTQQTLVRDNLSKLFDKDDFKTQMKNSLGCDDSGLETLKNQMMDALKKTQDEKLSEFKKSLEDNANQLFKKAEQEYWRLTFLGHRYSSNSQMRAEIDKLAAEAEKNNPNLSMHSGIKGSDRLKHIDPSKLQTHVTISGSTLQGSETGALSVQFNRWYNSDHSVYEKLTSIAEELKSRGSDIITYEINEADPKRAEEIAKKAVEAAMLAGFPPDKINIRVNNEDRYKSNYDEKTKKYTVDDKLFNNPNDATRLNFAKSKYAKMAETRERDLKGTNGTQLKAELKELKEKAREAEAAAAAAASAPGGGLGAP
;
A
#
# COMPACT_ATOMS: atom_id res chain seq x y z
N MET A 1 -36.28 -9.24 33.74
CA MET A 1 -35.86 -10.24 32.72
C MET A 1 -34.39 -10.03 32.44
N ALA A 2 -33.55 -11.04 32.64
CA ALA A 2 -32.14 -10.98 32.23
C ALA A 2 -32.08 -11.03 30.70
N LEU A 3 -31.54 -9.97 30.08
CA LEU A 3 -31.29 -9.93 28.64
C LEU A 3 -30.28 -11.02 28.30
N LYS A 4 -30.73 -12.04 27.56
CA LYS A 4 -29.86 -13.07 26.99
C LYS A 4 -29.02 -12.40 25.90
N VAL A 5 -27.72 -12.24 26.11
CA VAL A 5 -26.80 -11.72 25.11
C VAL A 5 -26.85 -12.66 23.89
N GLU A 6 -27.25 -12.15 22.74
CA GLU A 6 -27.25 -12.93 21.49
C GLU A 6 -25.80 -13.32 21.15
N THR A 7 -25.52 -14.61 21.19
CA THR A 7 -24.19 -15.17 20.88
C THR A 7 -23.94 -15.34 19.39
N ASN A 8 -24.94 -15.07 18.54
CA ASN A 8 -24.91 -15.30 17.10
C ASN A 8 -25.33 -14.06 16.28
N LEU A 9 -24.60 -12.95 16.43
CA LEU A 9 -24.67 -11.82 15.49
C LEU A 9 -24.59 -12.35 14.05
N SER A 10 -25.67 -12.37 13.26
CA SER A 10 -25.64 -12.93 11.90
C SER A 10 -26.12 -11.92 10.85
N ALA A 11 -25.14 -11.40 10.13
CA ALA A 11 -25.21 -10.98 8.73
C ALA A 11 -24.27 -11.89 7.93
N ALA A 12 -24.33 -11.87 6.58
CA ALA A 12 -23.58 -12.75 5.67
C ALA A 12 -22.17 -13.09 6.21
N GLY A 13 -21.93 -14.37 6.45
CA GLY A 13 -20.75 -14.82 7.17
C GLY A 13 -19.47 -14.54 6.40
N THR A 14 -18.33 -14.42 7.10
CA THR A 14 -17.00 -14.19 6.49
C THR A 14 -16.69 -15.18 5.36
N GLN A 15 -17.13 -16.45 5.49
CA GLN A 15 -16.96 -17.47 4.46
C GLN A 15 -17.77 -17.20 3.18
N GLU A 16 -18.97 -16.64 3.30
CA GLU A 16 -19.80 -16.28 2.16
C GLU A 16 -19.20 -15.09 1.42
N LYS A 17 -18.78 -14.05 2.16
CA LYS A 17 -18.03 -12.92 1.59
C LYS A 17 -16.77 -13.39 0.86
N LYS A 18 -16.03 -14.34 1.43
CA LYS A 18 -14.87 -14.95 0.76
C LYS A 18 -15.25 -15.65 -0.55
N LYS A 19 -16.31 -16.46 -0.57
CA LYS A 19 -16.79 -17.14 -1.79
C LYS A 19 -17.20 -16.13 -2.87
N VAL A 20 -17.93 -15.09 -2.49
CA VAL A 20 -18.35 -14.01 -3.40
C VAL A 20 -17.12 -13.28 -3.96
N TYR A 21 -16.18 -12.89 -3.09
CA TYR A 21 -14.95 -12.23 -3.51
C TYR A 21 -14.15 -13.10 -4.48
N GLN A 22 -13.95 -14.39 -4.18
CA GLN A 22 -13.25 -15.33 -5.06
C GLN A 22 -13.97 -15.51 -6.40
N HIS A 23 -15.30 -15.57 -6.41
CA HIS A 23 -16.07 -15.67 -7.64
C HIS A 23 -15.90 -14.44 -8.54
N PHE A 24 -15.84 -13.23 -7.95
CA PHE A 24 -15.73 -11.97 -8.69
C PHE A 24 -14.31 -11.38 -8.72
N ILE A 25 -13.26 -12.13 -8.37
CA ILE A 25 -11.89 -11.59 -8.29
C ILE A 25 -11.36 -11.04 -9.63
N ARG A 26 -11.91 -11.47 -10.77
CA ARG A 26 -11.59 -10.92 -12.10
C ARG A 26 -12.22 -9.55 -12.36
N SER A 27 -13.15 -9.13 -11.49
CA SER A 27 -13.80 -7.82 -11.51
C SER A 27 -13.00 -6.74 -10.77
N LEU A 28 -11.73 -6.96 -10.41
CA LEU A 28 -10.92 -5.90 -9.78
C LEU A 28 -10.79 -4.69 -10.73
N LYS A 29 -11.12 -3.49 -10.24
CA LYS A 29 -11.05 -2.22 -10.97
C LYS A 29 -9.62 -1.80 -11.28
N ASP A 30 -8.73 -2.06 -10.34
CA ASP A 30 -7.40 -1.49 -10.33
C ASP A 30 -6.39 -2.55 -10.76
N ASN A 31 -5.94 -2.40 -12.00
CA ASN A 31 -4.70 -2.97 -12.50
C ASN A 31 -3.58 -1.92 -12.49
N GLY A 32 -3.81 -0.78 -11.83
CA GLY A 32 -2.92 0.37 -11.74
C GLY A 32 -1.50 -0.07 -11.41
N GLY A 33 -0.59 0.38 -12.26
CA GLY A 33 0.79 -0.03 -12.18
C GLY A 33 1.45 0.29 -10.84
N LEU A 34 2.59 -0.32 -10.61
CA LEU A 34 3.42 -0.07 -9.45
C LEU A 34 4.06 1.31 -9.56
N ASN A 35 3.79 2.18 -8.59
CA ASN A 35 4.44 3.50 -8.50
C ASN A 35 5.94 3.40 -8.13
N SER A 36 6.42 2.23 -7.69
CA SER A 36 7.80 1.99 -7.20
C SER A 36 8.74 1.30 -8.18
N THR A 37 8.41 1.19 -9.46
CA THR A 37 9.28 0.49 -10.43
C THR A 37 10.70 1.07 -10.50
N ASN A 38 10.90 2.32 -10.08
CA ASN A 38 12.18 3.02 -10.06
C ASN A 38 12.80 3.24 -8.67
N SER A 39 12.22 2.71 -7.58
CA SER A 39 12.67 3.07 -6.22
C SER A 39 14.17 2.80 -5.95
N PHE A 40 14.76 1.75 -6.54
CA PHE A 40 16.21 1.50 -6.39
C PHE A 40 17.04 2.49 -7.22
N ASN A 41 16.58 2.85 -8.42
CA ASN A 41 17.23 3.89 -9.23
C ASN A 41 17.22 5.24 -8.50
N ASP A 42 16.09 5.60 -7.89
CA ASP A 42 15.94 6.82 -7.11
C ASP A 42 16.91 6.81 -5.91
N TYR A 43 16.97 5.69 -5.17
CA TYR A 43 17.95 5.49 -4.10
C TYR A 43 19.39 5.70 -4.59
N ASP A 44 19.78 5.04 -5.68
CA ASP A 44 21.14 5.05 -6.21
C ASP A 44 21.56 6.44 -6.73
N SER A 45 20.62 7.16 -7.37
CA SER A 45 20.84 8.52 -7.86
C SER A 45 21.05 9.55 -6.74
N GLY A 46 20.48 9.29 -5.56
CA GLY A 46 20.59 10.17 -4.40
C GLY A 46 21.82 9.91 -3.52
N GLN A 47 22.68 8.97 -3.88
CA GLN A 47 23.91 8.68 -3.15
C GLN A 47 25.07 9.59 -3.60
N ILE A 48 26.03 9.80 -2.69
CA ILE A 48 27.32 10.40 -3.03
C ILE A 48 28.10 9.43 -3.93
N SER A 49 28.46 9.88 -5.13
CA SER A 49 29.22 9.12 -6.13
C SER A 49 30.51 9.82 -6.59
N SER A 50 30.71 11.07 -6.18
CA SER A 50 31.88 11.88 -6.51
C SER A 50 32.11 12.95 -5.45
N VAL A 51 33.18 13.74 -5.62
CA VAL A 51 33.47 14.89 -4.76
C VAL A 51 32.31 15.89 -4.69
N ASP A 52 31.53 16.04 -5.76
CA ASP A 52 30.40 16.97 -5.82
C ASP A 52 29.24 16.58 -4.90
N GLY A 53 29.12 15.29 -4.60
CA GLY A 53 28.10 14.80 -3.67
C GLY A 53 28.37 15.19 -2.20
N PHE A 54 29.58 15.65 -1.88
CA PHE A 54 29.92 16.19 -0.56
C PHE A 54 29.59 17.69 -0.45
N SER A 55 28.38 18.09 -0.86
CA SER A 55 27.97 19.50 -0.98
C SER A 55 28.04 20.30 0.32
N GLU A 56 27.89 19.63 1.46
CA GLU A 56 27.93 20.23 2.80
C GLU A 56 29.34 20.23 3.42
N VAL A 57 30.30 19.54 2.82
CA VAL A 57 31.68 19.44 3.34
C VAL A 57 32.47 20.65 2.89
N LYS A 58 33.14 21.29 3.86
CA LYS A 58 33.93 22.50 3.62
C LYS A 58 35.42 22.20 3.66
N ALA A 59 36.15 22.85 2.77
CA ALA A 59 37.60 22.96 2.83
C ALA A 59 38.02 23.85 4.03
N PRO A 60 39.30 23.83 4.43
CA PRO A 60 39.81 24.62 5.56
C PRO A 60 39.56 26.13 5.45
N ASP A 61 39.48 26.67 4.22
CA ASP A 61 39.18 28.08 3.95
C ASP A 61 37.67 28.40 3.97
N GLY A 62 36.82 27.42 4.28
CA GLY A 62 35.37 27.55 4.36
C GLY A 62 34.63 27.40 3.02
N THR A 63 35.33 27.26 1.90
CA THR A 63 34.73 26.97 0.59
C THR A 63 34.25 25.51 0.51
N LYS A 64 33.39 25.15 -0.45
CA LYS A 64 32.99 23.75 -0.62
C LYS A 64 34.18 22.91 -1.09
N LEU A 65 34.29 21.68 -0.60
CA LEU A 65 35.36 20.76 -0.97
C LEU A 65 35.53 20.60 -2.49
N SER A 66 34.42 20.38 -3.21
CA SER A 66 34.45 20.19 -4.65
C SER A 66 34.88 21.44 -5.41
N GLU A 67 34.39 22.61 -5.00
CA GLU A 67 34.77 23.91 -5.58
C GLU A 67 36.26 24.17 -5.39
N LYS A 68 36.79 23.92 -4.18
CA LYS A 68 38.21 24.09 -3.87
C LYS A 68 39.11 23.19 -4.71
N LEU A 69 38.81 21.89 -4.77
CA LEU A 69 39.62 20.93 -5.52
C LEU A 69 39.58 21.21 -7.03
N LYS A 70 38.42 21.59 -7.58
CA LYS A 70 38.31 21.97 -9.00
C LYS A 70 39.04 23.27 -9.31
N ALA A 71 38.94 24.27 -8.43
CA ALA A 71 39.61 25.56 -8.60
C ALA A 71 41.14 25.46 -8.49
N ALA A 72 41.66 24.52 -7.71
CA ALA A 72 43.11 24.28 -7.62
C ALA A 72 43.70 23.88 -8.98
N GLY A 73 42.99 23.07 -9.77
CA GLY A 73 43.38 22.71 -11.14
C GLY A 73 44.74 21.99 -11.25
N THR A 74 45.26 21.45 -10.15
CA THR A 74 46.57 20.78 -10.11
C THR A 74 46.45 19.28 -10.44
N PRO A 75 47.55 18.62 -10.83
CA PRO A 75 47.60 17.16 -10.94
C PRO A 75 47.19 16.47 -9.65
N ASP A 76 47.63 16.98 -8.49
CA ASP A 76 47.27 16.47 -7.17
C ASP A 76 45.76 16.55 -6.91
N ALA A 77 45.13 17.68 -7.24
CA ALA A 77 43.69 17.86 -7.05
C ALA A 77 42.89 16.92 -7.96
N THR A 78 43.35 16.76 -9.21
CA THR A 78 42.74 15.84 -10.18
C THR A 78 42.84 14.39 -9.69
N ALA A 79 44.03 13.97 -9.22
CA ALA A 79 44.26 12.64 -8.68
C ALA A 79 43.41 12.38 -7.43
N ALA A 80 43.28 13.37 -6.53
CA ALA A 80 42.43 13.26 -5.35
C ALA A 80 40.94 13.11 -5.72
N ILE A 81 40.42 13.90 -6.67
CA ILE A 81 39.04 13.78 -7.17
C ILE A 81 38.77 12.40 -7.75
N GLN A 82 39.71 11.88 -8.56
CA GLN A 82 39.61 10.54 -9.15
C GLN A 82 39.65 9.45 -8.07
N ALA A 83 40.54 9.56 -7.10
CA ALA A 83 40.67 8.59 -6.02
C ALA A 83 39.42 8.55 -5.12
N ILE A 84 38.82 9.71 -4.82
CA ILE A 84 37.54 9.80 -4.09
C ILE A 84 36.43 9.11 -4.91
N SER A 85 36.34 9.40 -6.21
CA SER A 85 35.32 8.79 -7.08
C SER A 85 35.47 7.27 -7.16
N ALA A 86 36.71 6.76 -7.24
CA ALA A 86 37.01 5.34 -7.22
C ALA A 86 36.65 4.68 -5.88
N ALA A 87 36.90 5.35 -4.74
CA ALA A 87 36.52 4.83 -3.43
C ALA A 87 35.00 4.70 -3.24
N LEU A 88 34.22 5.50 -3.96
CA LEU A 88 32.76 5.51 -3.93
C LEU A 88 32.10 4.60 -4.98
N GLU A 89 32.90 3.89 -5.79
CA GLU A 89 32.41 3.07 -6.88
C GLU A 89 31.47 1.95 -6.38
N ARG A 90 30.45 1.66 -7.19
CA ARG A 90 29.51 0.56 -6.94
C ARG A 90 30.16 -0.78 -7.23
N SER A 91 30.07 -1.71 -6.29
CA SER A 91 30.42 -3.11 -6.50
C SER A 91 29.51 -3.77 -7.53
N ASP A 92 29.99 -4.83 -8.16
CA ASP A 92 29.19 -5.60 -9.12
C ASP A 92 28.01 -6.28 -8.45
N ASP A 93 28.16 -6.77 -7.21
CA ASP A 93 27.06 -7.32 -6.42
C ASP A 93 25.93 -6.31 -6.22
N TYR A 94 26.27 -5.05 -5.93
CA TYR A 94 25.27 -3.98 -5.82
C TYR A 94 24.62 -3.66 -7.18
N LYS A 95 25.40 -3.55 -8.25
CA LYS A 95 24.87 -3.30 -9.61
C LYS A 95 23.91 -4.41 -10.05
N ASN A 96 24.27 -5.67 -9.77
CA ASN A 96 23.45 -6.84 -10.05
C ASN A 96 22.16 -6.83 -9.21
N ALA A 97 22.25 -6.53 -7.91
CA ALA A 97 21.07 -6.42 -7.05
C ALA A 97 20.10 -5.33 -7.51
N LYS A 98 20.63 -4.15 -7.91
CA LYS A 98 19.84 -3.06 -8.48
C LYS A 98 19.12 -3.50 -9.76
N LYS A 99 19.85 -4.14 -10.68
CA LYS A 99 19.29 -4.65 -11.94
C LYS A 99 18.19 -5.68 -11.70
N ASP A 100 18.43 -6.64 -10.82
CA ASP A 100 17.48 -7.69 -10.47
C ASP A 100 16.21 -7.12 -9.85
N PHE A 101 16.37 -6.20 -8.91
CA PHE A 101 15.24 -5.55 -8.26
C PHE A 101 14.35 -4.81 -9.27
N ASN A 102 14.94 -3.98 -10.13
CA ASN A 102 14.19 -3.22 -11.14
C ASN A 102 13.50 -4.14 -12.15
N THR A 103 14.17 -5.22 -12.56
CA THR A 103 13.62 -6.22 -13.48
C THR A 103 12.43 -6.93 -12.84
N ASP A 104 12.57 -7.36 -11.59
CA ASP A 104 11.50 -8.03 -10.86
C ASP A 104 10.28 -7.12 -10.67
N LEU A 105 10.48 -5.82 -10.37
CA LEU A 105 9.36 -4.87 -10.25
C LEU A 105 8.69 -4.56 -11.59
N SER A 106 9.45 -4.46 -12.68
CA SER A 106 8.87 -4.32 -14.03
C SER A 106 8.02 -5.52 -14.39
N ASN A 107 8.54 -6.74 -14.20
CA ASN A 107 7.80 -7.97 -14.45
C ASN A 107 6.57 -8.09 -13.56
N LEU A 108 6.66 -7.73 -12.27
CA LEU A 108 5.51 -7.71 -11.37
C LEU A 108 4.43 -6.74 -11.85
N ASN A 109 4.83 -5.56 -12.32
CA ASN A 109 3.91 -4.57 -12.88
C ASN A 109 3.17 -5.12 -14.10
N ASP A 110 3.87 -5.80 -15.01
CA ASP A 110 3.27 -6.40 -16.20
C ASP A 110 2.29 -7.53 -15.84
N LEU A 111 2.67 -8.39 -14.88
CA LEU A 111 1.83 -9.45 -14.36
C LEU A 111 0.57 -8.93 -13.65
N LEU A 112 0.68 -7.79 -12.95
CA LEU A 112 -0.45 -7.10 -12.33
C LEU A 112 -1.37 -6.47 -13.39
N LEU A 113 -0.80 -5.82 -14.39
CA LEU A 113 -1.55 -5.25 -15.52
C LEU A 113 -2.31 -6.31 -16.32
N ALA A 114 -1.72 -7.51 -16.45
CA ALA A 114 -2.34 -8.68 -17.06
C ALA A 114 -3.42 -9.35 -16.17
N GLY A 115 -3.56 -8.93 -14.91
CA GLY A 115 -4.52 -9.49 -13.96
C GLY A 115 -4.19 -10.91 -13.50
N LYS A 116 -2.93 -11.34 -13.63
CA LYS A 116 -2.50 -12.69 -13.24
C LYS A 116 -2.33 -12.85 -11.72
N TYR A 117 -1.99 -11.75 -11.04
CA TYR A 117 -1.83 -11.69 -9.59
C TYR A 117 -2.68 -10.57 -9.00
N SER A 118 -3.02 -10.68 -7.71
CA SER A 118 -3.78 -9.66 -7.00
C SER A 118 -2.89 -8.50 -6.52
N LEU A 119 -3.50 -7.35 -6.23
CA LEU A 119 -2.84 -6.23 -5.55
C LEU A 119 -2.20 -6.66 -4.22
N GLY A 120 -2.83 -7.62 -3.55
CA GLY A 120 -2.34 -8.27 -2.34
C GLY A 120 -1.03 -9.01 -2.51
N ASP A 121 -0.96 -9.87 -3.53
CA ASP A 121 0.26 -10.60 -3.87
C ASP A 121 1.40 -9.62 -4.19
N ALA A 122 1.11 -8.56 -4.95
CA ALA A 122 2.06 -7.51 -5.28
C ALA A 122 2.53 -6.74 -4.03
N GLY A 123 1.62 -6.32 -3.14
CA GLY A 123 1.96 -5.64 -1.89
C GLY A 123 2.85 -6.49 -0.98
N SER A 124 2.53 -7.78 -0.84
CA SER A 124 3.35 -8.73 -0.08
C SER A 124 4.74 -8.92 -0.70
N TYR A 125 4.81 -9.01 -2.03
CA TYR A 125 6.10 -9.09 -2.73
C TYR A 125 6.95 -7.83 -2.52
N LEU A 126 6.37 -6.63 -2.59
CA LEU A 126 7.11 -5.38 -2.37
C LEU A 126 7.78 -5.34 -0.98
N LEU A 127 7.10 -5.79 0.07
CA LEU A 127 7.66 -5.86 1.42
C LEU A 127 8.84 -6.83 1.52
N GLU A 128 8.80 -7.92 0.76
CA GLU A 128 9.90 -8.87 0.69
C GLU A 128 11.06 -8.37 -0.18
N ALA A 129 10.76 -7.84 -1.36
CA ALA A 129 11.75 -7.23 -2.25
C ALA A 129 12.52 -6.12 -1.55
N LYS A 130 11.84 -5.32 -0.72
CA LYS A 130 12.47 -4.36 0.20
C LYS A 130 13.52 -5.05 1.08
N ASN A 131 13.15 -6.10 1.80
CA ASN A 131 14.07 -6.79 2.72
C ASN A 131 15.26 -7.42 1.98
N THR A 132 15.04 -7.98 0.79
CA THR A 132 16.11 -8.54 -0.05
C THR A 132 17.06 -7.45 -0.57
N ALA A 133 16.53 -6.29 -0.98
CA ALA A 133 17.33 -5.18 -1.51
C ALA A 133 18.15 -4.44 -0.43
N VAL A 134 17.68 -4.43 0.82
CA VAL A 134 18.38 -3.73 1.93
C VAL A 134 19.78 -4.31 2.19
N ASN A 135 19.95 -5.62 2.10
CA ASN A 135 21.24 -6.26 2.38
C ASN A 135 22.37 -5.79 1.43
N PRO A 136 22.27 -5.93 0.09
CA PRO A 136 23.31 -5.45 -0.81
C PRO A 136 23.52 -3.94 -0.72
N ILE A 137 22.48 -3.16 -0.42
CA ILE A 137 22.61 -1.73 -0.14
C ILE A 137 23.51 -1.51 1.08
N GLN A 138 23.24 -2.16 2.22
CA GLN A 138 24.03 -1.99 3.44
C GLN A 138 25.46 -2.48 3.27
N THR A 139 25.67 -3.59 2.56
CA THR A 139 27.00 -4.08 2.19
C THR A 139 27.75 -3.04 1.37
N GLN A 140 27.12 -2.45 0.35
CA GLN A 140 27.73 -1.39 -0.45
C GLN A 140 28.04 -0.14 0.39
N GLN A 141 27.15 0.25 1.30
CA GLN A 141 27.36 1.40 2.20
C GLN A 141 28.58 1.21 3.10
N THR A 142 28.75 0.00 3.67
CA THR A 142 29.94 -0.35 4.45
C THR A 142 31.19 -0.34 3.58
N LEU A 143 31.14 -0.97 2.40
CA LEU A 143 32.27 -1.01 1.48
C LEU A 143 32.79 0.38 1.11
N VAL A 144 31.91 1.32 0.75
CA VAL A 144 32.38 2.67 0.36
C VAL A 144 32.90 3.48 1.54
N ARG A 145 32.35 3.28 2.75
CA ARG A 145 32.88 3.90 3.98
C ARG A 145 34.28 3.37 4.29
N ASP A 146 34.47 2.06 4.19
CA ASP A 146 35.77 1.42 4.42
C ASP A 146 36.79 1.85 3.38
N ASN A 147 36.39 1.89 2.10
CA ASN A 147 37.26 2.35 1.01
C ASN A 147 37.66 3.81 1.18
N LEU A 148 36.72 4.68 1.52
CA LEU A 148 37.01 6.10 1.78
C LEU A 148 37.92 6.26 2.98
N SER A 149 37.66 5.55 4.08
CA SER A 149 38.52 5.58 5.28
C SER A 149 39.96 5.13 4.96
N LYS A 150 40.11 3.99 4.28
CA LYS A 150 41.41 3.46 3.84
C LYS A 150 42.12 4.38 2.85
N LEU A 151 41.38 5.12 2.02
CA LEU A 151 41.96 6.09 1.11
C LEU A 151 42.70 7.18 1.89
N PHE A 152 42.13 7.66 3.00
CA PHE A 152 42.79 8.60 3.90
C PHE A 152 44.00 8.03 4.65
N ASP A 153 44.24 6.72 4.62
CA ASP A 153 45.42 6.11 5.22
C ASP A 153 46.62 6.08 4.25
N LYS A 154 46.39 6.30 2.94
CA LYS A 154 47.45 6.29 1.90
C LYS A 154 48.21 7.62 1.88
N ASP A 155 49.53 7.55 2.00
CA ASP A 155 50.38 8.75 2.11
C ASP A 155 50.36 9.64 0.85
N ASP A 156 50.31 9.04 -0.34
CA ASP A 156 50.17 9.79 -1.59
C ASP A 156 48.87 10.60 -1.62
N PHE A 157 47.75 9.99 -1.21
CA PHE A 157 46.45 10.67 -1.18
C PHE A 157 46.43 11.78 -0.12
N LYS A 158 46.98 11.54 1.07
CA LYS A 158 47.12 12.58 2.11
C LYS A 158 47.92 13.76 1.58
N THR A 159 49.02 13.50 0.88
CA THR A 159 49.89 14.54 0.29
C THR A 159 49.13 15.34 -0.77
N GLN A 160 48.46 14.65 -1.70
CA GLN A 160 47.64 15.28 -2.74
C GLN A 160 46.54 16.18 -2.15
N MET A 161 45.84 15.70 -1.13
CA MET A 161 44.80 16.46 -0.45
C MET A 161 45.36 17.69 0.28
N LYS A 162 46.45 17.54 1.05
CA LYS A 162 47.09 18.67 1.75
C LYS A 162 47.58 19.75 0.81
N ASN A 163 48.24 19.36 -0.29
CA ASN A 163 48.72 20.30 -1.30
C ASN A 163 47.56 21.04 -1.98
N SER A 164 46.50 20.31 -2.32
CA SER A 164 45.36 20.87 -3.06
C SER A 164 44.48 21.78 -2.20
N LEU A 165 44.39 21.49 -0.90
CA LEU A 165 43.54 22.21 0.04
C LEU A 165 44.30 23.26 0.87
N GLY A 166 45.63 23.19 0.91
CA GLY A 166 46.47 24.04 1.73
C GLY A 166 46.29 23.79 3.24
N CYS A 167 46.13 22.53 3.65
CA CYS A 167 46.01 22.15 5.08
C CYS A 167 47.18 21.32 5.60
N ASP A 168 47.28 21.30 6.93
CA ASP A 168 48.08 20.36 7.69
C ASP A 168 47.32 19.05 7.97
N ASP A 169 47.94 18.15 8.74
CA ASP A 169 47.35 16.86 9.10
C ASP A 169 46.08 17.01 9.95
N SER A 170 46.00 18.04 10.79
CA SER A 170 44.82 18.33 11.61
C SER A 170 43.61 18.75 10.75
N GLY A 171 43.84 19.63 9.78
CA GLY A 171 42.83 20.03 8.80
C GLY A 171 42.38 18.86 7.93
N LEU A 172 43.31 17.98 7.52
CA LEU A 172 42.97 16.78 6.77
C LEU A 172 42.13 15.78 7.58
N GLU A 173 42.46 15.57 8.85
CA GLU A 173 41.69 14.69 9.73
C GLU A 173 40.28 15.24 10.01
N THR A 174 40.16 16.57 10.17
CA THR A 174 38.85 17.23 10.28
C THR A 174 38.01 16.99 9.02
N LEU A 175 38.61 17.12 7.85
CA LEU A 175 37.94 16.88 6.57
C LEU A 175 37.52 15.41 6.42
N LYS A 176 38.39 14.45 6.78
CA LYS A 176 38.07 13.01 6.81
C LYS A 176 36.80 12.76 7.60
N ASN A 177 36.74 13.29 8.82
CA ASN A 177 35.57 13.13 9.70
C ASN A 177 34.30 13.74 9.10
N GLN A 178 34.38 14.96 8.54
CA GLN A 178 33.25 15.59 7.86
C GLN A 178 32.74 14.80 6.65
N MET A 179 33.65 14.26 5.82
CA MET A 179 33.28 13.43 4.67
C MET A 179 32.63 12.12 5.13
N MET A 180 33.17 11.46 6.15
CA MET A 180 32.60 10.23 6.70
C MET A 180 31.21 10.45 7.30
N ASP A 181 31.02 11.55 8.04
CA ASP A 181 29.73 11.93 8.62
C ASP A 181 28.70 12.27 7.53
N ALA A 182 29.09 13.05 6.52
CA ALA A 182 28.22 13.38 5.39
C ALA A 182 27.80 12.12 4.62
N LEU A 183 28.77 11.23 4.32
CA LEU A 183 28.50 9.97 3.63
C LEU A 183 27.54 9.09 4.43
N LYS A 184 27.80 8.89 5.73
CA LYS A 184 26.92 8.12 6.61
C LYS A 184 25.52 8.72 6.68
N LYS A 185 25.40 10.04 6.86
CA LYS A 185 24.12 10.74 6.93
C LYS A 185 23.30 10.54 5.65
N THR A 186 23.87 10.80 4.48
CA THR A 186 23.18 10.61 3.19
C THR A 186 22.78 9.14 2.98
N GLN A 187 23.66 8.20 3.34
CA GLN A 187 23.38 6.77 3.26
C GLN A 187 22.19 6.35 4.13
N ASP A 188 22.15 6.81 5.39
CA ASP A 188 21.08 6.51 6.34
C ASP A 188 19.75 7.13 5.89
N GLU A 189 19.76 8.41 5.47
CA GLU A 189 18.59 9.13 4.96
C GLU A 189 17.99 8.44 3.74
N LYS A 190 18.82 8.17 2.72
CA LYS A 190 18.35 7.56 1.46
C LYS A 190 17.87 6.12 1.66
N LEU A 191 18.51 5.35 2.53
CA LEU A 191 18.04 3.99 2.85
C LEU A 191 16.69 4.03 3.56
N SER A 192 16.46 5.02 4.43
CA SER A 192 15.16 5.24 5.08
C SER A 192 14.08 5.61 4.05
N GLU A 193 14.37 6.55 3.15
CA GLU A 193 13.47 6.95 2.04
C GLU A 193 13.11 5.75 1.15
N PHE A 194 14.11 4.93 0.77
CA PHE A 194 13.90 3.71 -0.02
C PHE A 194 12.95 2.72 0.68
N LYS A 195 13.22 2.40 1.96
CA LYS A 195 12.38 1.48 2.74
C LYS A 195 10.95 2.00 2.84
N LYS A 196 10.79 3.28 3.16
CA LYS A 196 9.49 3.93 3.30
C LYS A 196 8.71 3.96 1.99
N SER A 197 9.35 4.27 0.87
CA SER A 197 8.70 4.26 -0.45
C SER A 197 8.06 2.91 -0.77
N LEU A 198 8.77 1.80 -0.53
CA LEU A 198 8.24 0.45 -0.76
C LEU A 198 7.15 0.06 0.23
N GLU A 199 7.28 0.45 1.51
CA GLU A 199 6.25 0.23 2.52
C GLU A 199 4.96 1.01 2.23
N ASP A 200 5.08 2.29 1.90
CA ASP A 200 3.94 3.15 1.56
C ASP A 200 3.22 2.62 0.31
N ASN A 201 3.96 2.17 -0.70
CA ASN A 201 3.37 1.56 -1.89
C ASN A 201 2.69 0.22 -1.59
N ALA A 202 3.30 -0.65 -0.79
CA ALA A 202 2.66 -1.89 -0.36
C ALA A 202 1.36 -1.61 0.42
N ASN A 203 1.38 -0.62 1.34
CA ASN A 203 0.21 -0.20 2.10
C ASN A 203 -0.89 0.37 1.22
N GLN A 204 -0.54 1.14 0.18
CA GLN A 204 -1.51 1.62 -0.81
C GLN A 204 -2.15 0.46 -1.58
N LEU A 205 -1.37 -0.54 -1.99
CA LEU A 205 -1.90 -1.74 -2.66
C LEU A 205 -2.84 -2.52 -1.74
N PHE A 206 -2.49 -2.72 -0.46
CA PHE A 206 -3.38 -3.38 0.50
C PHE A 206 -4.67 -2.58 0.74
N LYS A 207 -4.59 -1.25 0.85
CA LYS A 207 -5.78 -0.40 1.00
C LYS A 207 -6.70 -0.51 -0.22
N LYS A 208 -6.14 -0.49 -1.42
CA LYS A 208 -6.89 -0.69 -2.68
C LYS A 208 -7.51 -2.09 -2.74
N ALA A 209 -6.76 -3.13 -2.37
CA ALA A 209 -7.26 -4.50 -2.31
C ALA A 209 -8.43 -4.62 -1.31
N GLU A 210 -8.34 -3.96 -0.15
CA GLU A 210 -9.41 -3.92 0.83
C GLU A 210 -10.67 -3.20 0.30
N GLN A 211 -10.51 -2.05 -0.35
CA GLN A 211 -11.63 -1.33 -0.97
C GLN A 211 -12.33 -2.20 -2.02
N GLU A 212 -11.56 -2.89 -2.86
CA GLU A 212 -12.09 -3.79 -3.85
C GLU A 212 -12.78 -5.02 -3.24
N TYR A 213 -12.26 -5.57 -2.14
CA TYR A 213 -12.94 -6.62 -1.39
C TYR A 213 -14.33 -6.18 -0.93
N TRP A 214 -14.44 -4.99 -0.32
CA TRP A 214 -15.74 -4.48 0.13
C TRP A 214 -16.68 -4.21 -1.04
N ARG A 215 -16.17 -3.62 -2.12
CA ARG A 215 -16.94 -3.38 -3.34
C ARG A 215 -17.49 -4.66 -3.96
N LEU A 216 -16.63 -5.66 -4.18
CA LEU A 216 -16.99 -6.91 -4.83
C LEU A 216 -17.91 -7.77 -3.97
N THR A 217 -17.68 -7.82 -2.66
CA THR A 217 -18.54 -8.59 -1.75
C THR A 217 -19.95 -7.99 -1.66
N PHE A 218 -20.06 -6.66 -1.58
CA PHE A 218 -21.33 -5.95 -1.60
C PHE A 218 -22.09 -6.19 -2.92
N LEU A 219 -21.47 -5.85 -4.05
CA LEU A 219 -22.09 -5.97 -5.37
C LEU A 219 -22.42 -7.42 -5.71
N GLY A 220 -21.47 -8.35 -5.49
CA GLY A 220 -21.64 -9.75 -5.86
C GLY A 220 -22.72 -10.46 -5.04
N HIS A 221 -22.85 -10.12 -3.75
CA HIS A 221 -23.94 -10.65 -2.94
C HIS A 221 -25.29 -10.16 -3.46
N ARG A 222 -25.44 -8.86 -3.74
CA ARG A 222 -26.71 -8.25 -4.18
C ARG A 222 -27.08 -8.67 -5.60
N TYR A 223 -26.09 -8.84 -6.46
CA TYR A 223 -26.25 -9.45 -7.78
C TYR A 223 -26.84 -10.87 -7.70
N SER A 224 -26.39 -11.65 -6.72
CA SER A 224 -26.81 -13.03 -6.55
C SER A 224 -28.18 -13.14 -5.87
N SER A 225 -28.47 -12.27 -4.89
CA SER A 225 -29.65 -12.39 -4.03
C SER A 225 -30.86 -11.56 -4.45
N ASN A 226 -30.71 -10.54 -5.31
CA ASN A 226 -31.80 -9.61 -5.65
C ASN A 226 -31.87 -9.33 -7.16
N SER A 227 -33.03 -9.60 -7.77
CA SER A 227 -33.23 -9.46 -9.22
C SER A 227 -33.23 -8.01 -9.71
N GLN A 228 -33.73 -7.07 -8.91
CA GLN A 228 -33.73 -5.64 -9.24
C GLN A 228 -32.29 -5.09 -9.24
N MET A 229 -31.52 -5.40 -8.21
CA MET A 229 -30.09 -5.08 -8.15
C MET A 229 -29.29 -5.71 -9.29
N ARG A 230 -29.60 -6.98 -9.64
CA ARG A 230 -28.99 -7.64 -10.78
C ARG A 230 -29.24 -6.87 -12.08
N ALA A 231 -30.50 -6.52 -12.36
CA ALA A 231 -30.88 -5.79 -13.56
C ALA A 231 -30.21 -4.41 -13.63
N GLU A 232 -30.11 -3.72 -12.50
CA GLU A 232 -29.43 -2.42 -12.42
C GLU A 232 -27.91 -2.54 -12.63
N ILE A 233 -27.26 -3.52 -12.00
CA ILE A 233 -25.84 -3.79 -12.20
C ILE A 233 -25.57 -4.15 -13.68
N ASP A 234 -26.39 -5.01 -14.28
CA ASP A 234 -26.26 -5.38 -15.70
C ASP A 234 -26.44 -4.15 -16.62
N LYS A 235 -27.36 -3.24 -16.28
CA LYS A 235 -27.53 -1.96 -17.00
C LYS A 235 -26.29 -1.07 -16.88
N LEU A 236 -25.77 -0.86 -15.67
CA LEU A 236 -24.56 -0.06 -15.45
C LEU A 236 -23.33 -0.68 -16.14
N ALA A 237 -23.24 -2.01 -16.19
CA ALA A 237 -22.19 -2.72 -16.91
C ALA A 237 -22.27 -2.42 -18.42
N ALA A 238 -23.45 -2.57 -19.02
CA ALA A 238 -23.67 -2.30 -20.44
C ALA A 238 -23.40 -0.83 -20.81
N GLU A 239 -23.77 0.12 -19.93
CA GLU A 239 -23.46 1.54 -20.11
C GLU A 239 -21.94 1.79 -20.07
N ALA A 240 -21.20 1.13 -19.18
CA ALA A 240 -19.75 1.24 -19.10
C ALA A 240 -19.06 0.69 -20.37
N GLU A 241 -19.49 -0.47 -20.86
CA GLU A 241 -18.97 -1.06 -22.11
C GLU A 241 -19.24 -0.17 -23.32
N LYS A 242 -20.43 0.42 -23.42
CA LYS A 242 -20.77 1.36 -24.50
C LYS A 242 -19.84 2.57 -24.51
N ASN A 243 -19.46 3.07 -23.34
CA ASN A 243 -18.59 4.24 -23.20
C ASN A 243 -17.11 3.93 -23.38
N ASN A 244 -16.72 2.64 -23.33
CA ASN A 244 -15.35 2.22 -23.58
C ASN A 244 -15.36 0.80 -24.21
N PRO A 245 -15.41 0.70 -25.55
CA PRO A 245 -15.56 -0.57 -26.26
C PRO A 245 -14.36 -1.52 -26.14
N ASN A 246 -13.23 -1.05 -25.58
CA ASN A 246 -12.09 -1.90 -25.22
C ASN A 246 -12.29 -2.61 -23.87
N LEU A 247 -13.40 -2.34 -23.16
CA LEU A 247 -13.83 -3.10 -21.99
C LEU A 247 -14.58 -4.34 -22.45
N SER A 248 -13.86 -5.43 -22.68
CA SER A 248 -14.46 -6.73 -22.96
C SER A 248 -14.72 -7.51 -21.67
N MET A 249 -15.99 -7.78 -21.34
CA MET A 249 -16.35 -8.76 -20.29
C MET A 249 -16.13 -10.21 -20.78
N HIS A 250 -15.36 -10.99 -20.02
CA HIS A 250 -15.04 -12.38 -20.26
C HIS A 250 -15.51 -13.24 -19.09
N SER A 251 -16.64 -13.95 -19.25
CA SER A 251 -16.97 -15.06 -18.34
C SER A 251 -16.02 -16.23 -18.59
N GLY A 252 -15.12 -16.51 -17.65
CA GLY A 252 -14.20 -17.65 -17.68
C GLY A 252 -14.54 -18.66 -16.59
N ILE A 253 -14.02 -19.89 -16.72
CA ILE A 253 -14.28 -21.02 -15.82
C ILE A 253 -13.88 -20.73 -14.35
N LYS A 254 -13.02 -19.73 -14.09
CA LYS A 254 -12.46 -19.41 -12.76
C LYS A 254 -12.85 -18.03 -12.20
N GLY A 255 -13.98 -17.45 -12.63
CA GLY A 255 -14.52 -16.23 -12.04
C GLY A 255 -15.09 -15.24 -13.06
N SER A 256 -15.82 -14.27 -12.55
CA SER A 256 -16.60 -13.28 -13.28
C SER A 256 -15.97 -11.88 -13.20
N ASP A 257 -15.89 -11.20 -14.33
CA ASP A 257 -15.48 -9.79 -14.46
C ASP A 257 -16.69 -8.84 -14.61
N ARG A 258 -17.92 -9.35 -14.46
CA ARG A 258 -19.17 -8.57 -14.61
C ARG A 258 -19.26 -7.35 -13.71
N LEU A 259 -18.57 -7.35 -12.57
CA LEU A 259 -18.62 -6.23 -11.62
C LEU A 259 -17.49 -5.22 -11.86
N LYS A 260 -16.64 -5.40 -12.88
CA LYS A 260 -15.38 -4.65 -13.02
C LYS A 260 -15.55 -3.14 -13.04
N HIS A 261 -16.57 -2.65 -13.73
CA HIS A 261 -16.74 -1.21 -13.93
C HIS A 261 -17.85 -0.59 -13.08
N ILE A 262 -18.35 -1.35 -12.12
CA ILE A 262 -19.50 -0.95 -11.32
C ILE A 262 -19.04 -0.21 -10.07
N ASP A 263 -19.51 1.02 -9.93
CA ASP A 263 -19.33 1.87 -8.76
C ASP A 263 -20.59 1.80 -7.89
N PRO A 264 -20.50 1.31 -6.63
CA PRO A 264 -21.64 1.26 -5.74
C PRO A 264 -22.30 2.62 -5.48
N SER A 265 -21.59 3.73 -5.66
CA SER A 265 -22.16 5.07 -5.50
C SER A 265 -23.13 5.46 -6.63
N LYS A 266 -23.10 4.74 -7.77
CA LYS A 266 -23.99 4.98 -8.91
C LYS A 266 -25.29 4.17 -8.86
N LEU A 267 -25.45 3.33 -7.83
CA LEU A 267 -26.67 2.55 -7.64
C LEU A 267 -27.79 3.46 -7.13
N GLN A 268 -28.96 3.36 -7.76
CA GLN A 268 -30.23 3.98 -7.40
C GLN A 268 -31.08 3.06 -6.51
N THR A 269 -30.97 1.74 -6.70
CA THR A 269 -31.61 0.76 -5.82
C THR A 269 -30.72 0.51 -4.61
N HIS A 270 -31.27 0.73 -3.42
CA HIS A 270 -30.64 0.38 -2.15
C HIS A 270 -31.44 -0.75 -1.50
N VAL A 271 -30.80 -1.88 -1.22
CA VAL A 271 -31.47 -3.05 -0.63
C VAL A 271 -30.63 -3.68 0.46
N THR A 272 -31.31 -4.29 1.42
CA THR A 272 -30.67 -5.11 2.45
C THR A 272 -30.08 -6.41 1.88
N ILE A 273 -29.34 -7.14 2.70
CA ILE A 273 -28.85 -8.49 2.42
C ILE A 273 -29.99 -9.40 1.92
N SER A 274 -31.16 -9.36 2.58
CA SER A 274 -32.37 -10.13 2.20
C SER A 274 -33.16 -9.52 1.05
N GLY A 275 -32.79 -8.34 0.55
CA GLY A 275 -33.43 -7.69 -0.59
C GLY A 275 -34.54 -6.71 -0.24
N SER A 276 -34.75 -6.37 1.05
CA SER A 276 -35.70 -5.33 1.44
C SER A 276 -35.20 -3.95 1.01
N THR A 277 -36.06 -3.10 0.44
CA THR A 277 -35.67 -1.75 0.00
C THR A 277 -35.28 -0.85 1.17
N LEU A 278 -34.18 -0.12 0.99
CA LEU A 278 -33.72 0.97 1.84
C LEU A 278 -34.05 2.30 1.14
N GLN A 279 -34.27 3.36 1.92
CA GLN A 279 -34.51 4.69 1.36
C GLN A 279 -33.17 5.42 1.23
N GLY A 280 -32.84 5.86 0.01
CA GLY A 280 -31.68 6.71 -0.24
C GLY A 280 -32.07 8.18 -0.39
N SER A 281 -31.18 9.09 0.03
CA SER A 281 -31.27 10.52 -0.27
C SER A 281 -30.36 10.91 -1.43
N GLU A 282 -30.58 12.08 -2.02
CA GLU A 282 -29.68 12.68 -3.03
C GLU A 282 -28.26 12.90 -2.50
N THR A 283 -28.12 13.10 -1.18
CA THR A 283 -26.82 13.24 -0.50
C THR A 283 -26.08 11.91 -0.29
N GLY A 284 -26.68 10.78 -0.72
CA GLY A 284 -26.15 9.44 -0.55
C GLY A 284 -26.35 8.86 0.86
N ALA A 285 -27.06 9.57 1.74
CA ALA A 285 -27.45 9.04 3.04
C ALA A 285 -28.52 7.96 2.87
N LEU A 286 -28.48 6.96 3.75
CA LEU A 286 -29.44 5.85 3.75
C LEU A 286 -30.29 5.94 5.01
N SER A 287 -31.59 5.74 4.88
CA SER A 287 -32.53 5.77 5.99
C SER A 287 -33.40 4.51 6.01
N VAL A 288 -33.83 4.17 7.22
CA VAL A 288 -34.66 3.00 7.49
C VAL A 288 -35.59 3.31 8.64
N GLN A 289 -36.83 2.85 8.55
CA GLN A 289 -37.80 2.97 9.63
C GLN A 289 -38.03 1.60 10.28
N PHE A 290 -37.94 1.57 11.61
CA PHE A 290 -38.25 0.38 12.39
C PHE A 290 -39.64 0.50 13.01
N ASN A 291 -40.63 -0.15 12.40
CA ASN A 291 -41.93 -0.36 13.04
C ASN A 291 -41.78 -1.04 14.42
N ARG A 292 -42.40 -0.44 15.45
CA ARG A 292 -42.36 -0.88 16.85
C ARG A 292 -42.89 -2.29 17.06
N TRP A 293 -43.88 -2.72 16.27
CA TRP A 293 -44.65 -3.94 16.52
C TRP A 293 -44.17 -5.16 15.73
N TYR A 294 -43.38 -4.96 14.67
CA TYR A 294 -43.13 -6.01 13.67
C TYR A 294 -41.65 -6.26 13.32
N ASN A 295 -40.70 -5.58 13.99
CA ASN A 295 -39.29 -5.85 13.75
C ASN A 295 -38.73 -6.77 14.83
N SER A 296 -38.21 -7.92 14.40
CA SER A 296 -37.33 -8.76 15.20
C SER A 296 -35.96 -8.12 15.33
N ASP A 297 -35.20 -8.55 16.33
CA ASP A 297 -33.81 -8.15 16.53
C ASP A 297 -32.95 -8.45 15.30
N HIS A 298 -33.17 -9.61 14.68
CA HIS A 298 -32.53 -10.00 13.44
C HIS A 298 -32.77 -8.98 12.30
N SER A 299 -34.03 -8.55 12.10
CA SER A 299 -34.38 -7.55 11.07
C SER A 299 -33.68 -6.21 11.30
N VAL A 300 -33.55 -5.78 12.56
CA VAL A 300 -32.83 -4.54 12.91
C VAL A 300 -31.35 -4.66 12.57
N TYR A 301 -30.68 -5.74 12.99
CA TYR A 301 -29.27 -5.97 12.66
C TYR A 301 -29.04 -6.05 11.15
N GLU A 302 -29.85 -6.81 10.43
CA GLU A 302 -29.69 -7.00 9.00
C GLU A 302 -29.74 -5.66 8.24
N LYS A 303 -30.72 -4.81 8.57
CA LYS A 303 -30.89 -3.49 7.95
C LYS A 303 -29.71 -2.57 8.26
N LEU A 304 -29.29 -2.48 9.53
CA LEU A 304 -28.15 -1.64 9.94
C LEU A 304 -26.85 -2.16 9.30
N THR A 305 -26.59 -3.47 9.31
CA THR A 305 -25.38 -4.02 8.68
C THR A 305 -25.40 -3.79 7.17
N SER A 306 -26.55 -3.89 6.52
CA SER A 306 -26.67 -3.61 5.08
C SER A 306 -26.33 -2.16 4.73
N ILE A 307 -26.83 -1.20 5.51
CA ILE A 307 -26.50 0.23 5.36
C ILE A 307 -24.99 0.43 5.51
N ALA A 308 -24.38 -0.15 6.55
CA ALA A 308 -22.95 -0.04 6.75
C ALA A 308 -22.14 -0.70 5.63
N GLU A 309 -22.50 -1.92 5.19
CA GLU A 309 -21.82 -2.59 4.07
C GLU A 309 -21.87 -1.76 2.80
N GLU A 310 -23.01 -1.14 2.51
CA GLU A 310 -23.17 -0.27 1.36
C GLU A 310 -22.26 0.96 1.45
N LEU A 311 -22.27 1.69 2.58
CA LEU A 311 -21.38 2.84 2.79
C LEU A 311 -19.90 2.43 2.72
N LYS A 312 -19.53 1.28 3.31
CA LYS A 312 -18.16 0.77 3.24
C LYS A 312 -17.75 0.44 1.80
N SER A 313 -18.65 -0.15 1.01
CA SER A 313 -18.42 -0.48 -0.40
C SER A 313 -18.25 0.76 -1.29
N ARG A 314 -18.84 1.89 -0.89
CA ARG A 314 -18.66 3.22 -1.52
C ARG A 314 -17.36 3.92 -1.10
N GLY A 315 -16.54 3.29 -0.25
CA GLY A 315 -15.25 3.81 0.20
C GLY A 315 -15.32 4.68 1.46
N SER A 316 -16.43 4.69 2.20
CA SER A 316 -16.50 5.41 3.47
C SER A 316 -15.61 4.75 4.53
N ASP A 317 -14.71 5.55 5.12
CA ASP A 317 -13.84 5.11 6.22
C ASP A 317 -14.47 5.36 7.60
N ILE A 318 -15.48 6.23 7.68
CA ILE A 318 -16.24 6.59 8.89
C ILE A 318 -17.72 6.40 8.60
N ILE A 319 -18.48 5.95 9.60
CA ILE A 319 -19.95 5.86 9.56
C ILE A 319 -20.57 6.62 10.72
N THR A 320 -21.62 7.37 10.42
CA THR A 320 -22.45 8.06 11.43
C THR A 320 -23.87 7.53 11.33
N TYR A 321 -24.41 7.01 12.43
CA TYR A 321 -25.83 6.73 12.57
C TYR A 321 -26.52 7.84 13.35
N GLU A 322 -27.63 8.32 12.79
CA GLU A 322 -28.55 9.22 13.48
C GLU A 322 -29.84 8.46 13.79
N ILE A 323 -30.14 8.31 15.07
CA ILE A 323 -31.26 7.51 15.57
C ILE A 323 -32.24 8.45 16.25
N ASN A 324 -33.41 8.60 15.62
CA ASN A 324 -34.51 9.40 16.14
C ASN A 324 -35.63 8.45 16.58
N GLU A 325 -35.76 8.23 17.89
CA GLU A 325 -36.73 7.30 18.46
C GLU A 325 -37.29 7.89 19.77
N ALA A 326 -38.62 7.84 19.90
CA ALA A 326 -39.34 8.47 20.99
C ALA A 326 -39.19 7.70 22.30
N ASP A 327 -39.09 6.37 22.24
CA ASP A 327 -38.81 5.53 23.41
C ASP A 327 -37.29 5.51 23.70
N PRO A 328 -36.81 6.13 24.79
CA PRO A 328 -35.37 6.22 25.07
C PRO A 328 -34.68 4.86 25.20
N LYS A 329 -35.36 3.85 25.76
CA LYS A 329 -34.77 2.52 25.94
C LYS A 329 -34.59 1.81 24.61
N ARG A 330 -35.59 1.97 23.73
CA ARG A 330 -35.51 1.43 22.37
C ARG A 330 -34.46 2.16 21.55
N ALA A 331 -34.35 3.49 21.70
CA ALA A 331 -33.35 4.31 21.03
C ALA A 331 -31.92 3.86 21.40
N GLU A 332 -31.65 3.66 22.70
CA GLU A 332 -30.36 3.16 23.18
C GLU A 332 -30.06 1.74 22.68
N GLU A 333 -31.06 0.84 22.64
CA GLU A 333 -30.84 -0.51 22.12
C GLU A 333 -30.54 -0.53 20.62
N ILE A 334 -31.25 0.27 19.81
CA ILE A 334 -30.94 0.44 18.38
C ILE A 334 -29.55 1.04 18.21
N ALA A 335 -29.16 1.99 19.06
CA ALA A 335 -27.82 2.58 19.04
C ALA A 335 -26.71 1.55 19.29
N LYS A 336 -26.89 0.66 20.28
CA LYS A 336 -25.92 -0.43 20.55
C LYS A 336 -25.81 -1.37 19.34
N LYS A 337 -26.96 -1.78 18.78
CA LYS A 337 -27.03 -2.60 17.57
C LYS A 337 -26.37 -1.93 16.37
N ALA A 338 -26.46 -0.61 16.23
CA ALA A 338 -25.82 0.13 15.15
C ALA A 338 -24.29 0.10 15.25
N VAL A 339 -23.73 0.23 16.46
CA VAL A 339 -22.28 0.05 16.69
C VAL A 339 -21.83 -1.35 16.29
N GLU A 340 -22.54 -2.38 16.76
CA GLU A 340 -22.24 -3.76 16.44
C GLU A 340 -22.37 -4.06 14.94
N ALA A 341 -23.44 -3.59 14.31
CA ALA A 341 -23.68 -3.75 12.89
C ALA A 341 -22.60 -3.09 12.03
N ALA A 342 -22.12 -1.90 12.41
CA ALA A 342 -21.01 -1.24 11.75
C ALA A 342 -19.71 -2.03 11.88
N MET A 343 -19.42 -2.58 13.07
CA MET A 343 -18.26 -3.46 13.27
C MET A 343 -18.34 -4.73 12.41
N LEU A 344 -19.52 -5.35 12.29
CA LEU A 344 -19.75 -6.51 11.41
C LEU A 344 -19.57 -6.17 9.92
N ALA A 345 -19.94 -4.95 9.53
CA ALA A 345 -19.72 -4.44 8.18
C ALA A 345 -18.25 -4.04 7.91
N GLY A 346 -17.39 -4.08 8.93
CA GLY A 346 -15.95 -3.83 8.79
C GLY A 346 -15.51 -2.40 9.11
N PHE A 347 -16.34 -1.58 9.74
CA PHE A 347 -15.89 -0.31 10.30
C PHE A 347 -15.09 -0.54 11.59
N PRO A 348 -13.89 0.04 11.69
CA PRO A 348 -13.15 0.07 12.95
C PRO A 348 -13.99 0.72 14.08
N PRO A 349 -13.87 0.25 15.34
CA PRO A 349 -14.58 0.85 16.48
C PRO A 349 -14.37 2.36 16.60
N ASP A 350 -13.15 2.82 16.34
CA ASP A 350 -12.73 4.21 16.36
C ASP A 350 -13.09 4.98 15.07
N LYS A 351 -14.02 4.46 14.27
CA LYS A 351 -14.54 5.10 13.05
C LYS A 351 -16.06 5.07 12.98
N ILE A 352 -16.71 4.81 14.12
CA ILE A 352 -18.15 4.76 14.25
C ILE A 352 -18.60 5.94 15.10
N ASN A 353 -19.64 6.63 14.63
CA ASN A 353 -20.32 7.69 15.36
C ASN A 353 -21.81 7.36 15.49
N ILE A 354 -22.38 7.53 16.68
CA ILE A 354 -23.80 7.33 16.96
C ILE A 354 -24.36 8.57 17.63
N ARG A 355 -25.39 9.15 17.01
CA ARG A 355 -26.19 10.24 17.56
C ARG A 355 -27.59 9.74 17.84
N VAL A 356 -28.07 9.92 19.07
CA VAL A 356 -29.43 9.55 19.48
C VAL A 356 -30.19 10.82 19.84
N ASN A 357 -31.27 11.12 19.15
CA ASN A 357 -32.08 12.32 19.37
C ASN A 357 -31.21 13.61 19.44
N ASN A 358 -30.29 13.76 18.48
CA ASN A 358 -29.29 14.84 18.36
C ASN A 358 -28.13 14.85 19.38
N GLU A 359 -28.07 13.89 20.31
CA GLU A 359 -26.97 13.78 21.27
C GLU A 359 -25.93 12.72 20.86
N ASP A 360 -24.65 13.06 20.96
CA ASP A 360 -23.55 12.12 20.67
C ASP A 360 -23.43 11.09 21.80
N ARG A 361 -23.70 9.80 21.48
CA ARG A 361 -23.66 8.68 22.44
C ARG A 361 -22.44 7.78 22.27
N TYR A 362 -21.89 7.73 21.07
CA TYR A 362 -20.65 7.05 20.77
C TYR A 362 -19.93 7.87 19.71
N LYS A 363 -18.78 8.46 20.02
CA LYS A 363 -18.12 9.41 19.11
C LYS A 363 -16.64 9.13 19.00
N SER A 364 -16.19 9.00 17.76
CA SER A 364 -14.77 8.99 17.46
C SER A 364 -14.22 10.40 17.30
N ASN A 365 -13.12 10.68 18.01
CA ASN A 365 -12.40 11.94 17.96
C ASN A 365 -10.97 11.68 17.47
N TYR A 366 -10.59 12.31 16.35
CA TYR A 366 -9.22 12.28 15.85
C TYR A 366 -8.39 13.37 16.53
N ASP A 367 -7.29 12.97 17.16
CA ASP A 367 -6.30 13.91 17.68
C ASP A 367 -5.20 14.12 16.64
N GLU A 368 -5.14 15.33 16.08
CA GLU A 368 -4.14 15.70 15.07
C GLU A 368 -2.70 15.65 15.60
N LYS A 369 -2.48 15.91 16.90
CA LYS A 369 -1.14 15.92 17.50
C LYS A 369 -0.60 14.51 17.65
N THR A 370 -1.43 13.59 18.12
CA THR A 370 -1.02 12.20 18.34
C THR A 370 -1.26 11.30 17.13
N LYS A 371 -2.02 11.79 16.12
CA LYS A 371 -2.50 11.03 14.96
C LYS A 371 -3.25 9.75 15.35
N LYS A 372 -3.96 9.79 16.49
CA LYS A 372 -4.70 8.67 17.05
C LYS A 372 -6.17 9.03 17.21
N TYR A 373 -7.02 8.02 17.08
CA TYR A 373 -8.43 8.13 17.39
C TYR A 373 -8.67 7.75 18.85
N THR A 374 -9.58 8.47 19.49
CA THR A 374 -10.14 8.15 20.80
C THR A 374 -11.66 8.06 20.69
N VAL A 375 -12.28 7.26 21.55
CA VAL A 375 -13.73 7.05 21.54
C VAL A 375 -14.33 7.57 22.84
N ASP A 376 -15.26 8.51 22.74
CA ASP A 376 -16.17 8.90 23.82
C ASP A 376 -17.38 7.94 23.79
N ASP A 377 -17.41 6.99 24.72
CA ASP A 377 -18.44 5.95 24.82
C ASP A 377 -19.38 6.22 26.01
N LYS A 378 -20.57 6.75 25.71
CA LYS A 378 -21.67 6.96 26.66
C LYS A 378 -22.76 5.90 26.51
N LEU A 379 -22.54 4.90 25.67
CA LEU A 379 -23.56 3.94 25.24
C LEU A 379 -23.41 2.59 25.95
N PHE A 380 -22.17 2.19 26.26
CA PHE A 380 -21.87 0.92 26.92
C PHE A 380 -21.31 1.14 28.34
N ASN A 381 -21.97 1.99 29.14
CA ASN A 381 -21.48 2.48 30.43
C ASN A 381 -21.68 1.50 31.63
N ASN A 382 -22.38 0.40 31.42
CA ASN A 382 -22.77 -0.58 32.42
C ASN A 382 -22.16 -1.98 32.10
N PRO A 383 -21.88 -2.83 33.11
CA PRO A 383 -21.02 -4.02 32.92
C PRO A 383 -21.50 -5.04 31.87
N ASN A 384 -22.81 -5.22 31.74
CA ASN A 384 -23.38 -6.12 30.73
C ASN A 384 -23.18 -5.58 29.31
N ASP A 385 -23.28 -4.26 29.14
CA ASP A 385 -23.09 -3.58 27.86
C ASP A 385 -21.59 -3.53 27.49
N ALA A 386 -20.69 -3.33 28.45
CA ALA A 386 -19.25 -3.46 28.23
C ALA A 386 -18.87 -4.87 27.70
N THR A 387 -19.48 -5.92 28.25
CA THR A 387 -19.28 -7.30 27.77
C THR A 387 -19.72 -7.45 26.31
N ARG A 388 -20.87 -6.87 25.96
CA ARG A 388 -21.43 -6.88 24.61
C ARG A 388 -20.52 -6.16 23.60
N LEU A 389 -20.02 -4.98 23.96
CA LEU A 389 -19.06 -4.23 23.14
C LEU A 389 -17.75 -5.00 22.94
N ASN A 390 -17.21 -5.62 23.98
CA ASN A 390 -15.99 -6.41 23.88
C ASN A 390 -16.16 -7.64 22.98
N PHE A 391 -17.34 -8.28 23.02
CA PHE A 391 -17.67 -9.36 22.09
C PHE A 391 -17.68 -8.86 20.64
N ALA A 392 -18.31 -7.71 20.36
CA ALA A 392 -18.33 -7.10 19.04
C ALA A 392 -16.92 -6.76 18.54
N LYS A 393 -16.09 -6.13 19.38
CA LYS A 393 -14.67 -5.84 19.09
C LYS A 393 -13.87 -7.10 18.78
N SER A 394 -14.05 -8.17 19.56
CA SER A 394 -13.38 -9.46 19.32
C SER A 394 -13.78 -10.06 17.98
N LYS A 395 -15.07 -10.00 17.63
CA LYS A 395 -15.57 -10.49 16.35
C LYS A 395 -15.02 -9.66 15.18
N TYR A 396 -15.04 -8.33 15.29
CA TYR A 396 -14.40 -7.45 14.33
C TYR A 396 -12.92 -7.80 14.12
N ALA A 397 -12.16 -7.95 15.20
CA ALA A 397 -10.72 -8.29 15.12
C ALA A 397 -10.49 -9.61 14.36
N LYS A 398 -11.25 -10.66 14.66
CA LYS A 398 -11.16 -11.95 13.94
C LYS A 398 -11.52 -11.81 12.45
N MET A 399 -12.53 -11.03 12.13
CA MET A 399 -12.93 -10.76 10.74
C MET A 399 -11.87 -9.94 10.00
N ALA A 400 -11.28 -8.94 10.66
CA ALA A 400 -10.20 -8.13 10.13
C ALA A 400 -8.94 -8.97 9.87
N GLU A 401 -8.53 -9.82 10.81
CA GLU A 401 -7.39 -10.71 10.64
C GLU A 401 -7.59 -11.69 9.48
N THR A 402 -8.79 -12.28 9.38
CA THR A 402 -9.13 -13.19 8.27
C THR A 402 -9.10 -12.46 6.93
N ARG A 403 -9.69 -11.25 6.88
CA ARG A 403 -9.68 -10.40 5.67
C ARG A 403 -8.26 -10.03 5.28
N GLU A 404 -7.44 -9.55 6.22
CA GLU A 404 -6.05 -9.16 5.97
C GLU A 404 -5.23 -10.34 5.45
N ARG A 405 -5.42 -11.53 6.01
CA ARG A 405 -4.78 -12.77 5.54
C ARG A 405 -5.19 -13.11 4.11
N ASP A 406 -6.47 -13.01 3.79
CA ASP A 406 -6.99 -13.28 2.44
C ASP A 406 -6.52 -12.20 1.45
N LEU A 407 -6.40 -10.94 1.89
CA LEU A 407 -5.95 -9.80 1.10
C LEU A 407 -4.45 -9.76 0.86
N LYS A 408 -3.62 -10.33 1.74
CA LYS A 408 -2.16 -10.39 1.56
C LYS A 408 -1.73 -11.36 0.43
N GLY A 409 -2.68 -12.05 -0.18
CA GLY A 409 -2.42 -13.00 -1.25
C GLY A 409 -1.89 -14.34 -0.72
N THR A 410 -2.19 -15.41 -1.46
CA THR A 410 -1.72 -16.77 -1.13
C THR A 410 -0.70 -17.29 -2.14
N ASN A 411 -0.42 -16.52 -3.20
CA ASN A 411 0.35 -16.99 -4.34
C ASN A 411 1.79 -16.52 -4.32
N GLY A 412 2.28 -16.00 -3.19
CA GLY A 412 3.63 -15.43 -3.06
C GLY A 412 4.74 -16.37 -3.55
N THR A 413 4.66 -17.67 -3.27
CA THR A 413 5.65 -18.65 -3.76
C THR A 413 5.61 -18.81 -5.29
N GLN A 414 4.41 -18.87 -5.88
CA GLN A 414 4.25 -18.98 -7.33
C GLN A 414 4.72 -17.69 -8.03
N LEU A 415 4.37 -16.53 -7.48
CA LEU A 415 4.80 -15.23 -7.97
C LEU A 415 6.33 -15.14 -8.03
N LYS A 416 7.03 -15.52 -6.96
CA LYS A 416 8.50 -15.51 -6.94
C LYS A 416 9.12 -16.44 -7.97
N ALA A 417 8.58 -17.65 -8.11
CA ALA A 417 9.08 -18.61 -9.09
C ALA A 417 8.94 -18.06 -10.52
N GLU A 418 7.80 -17.45 -10.83
CA GLU A 418 7.55 -16.85 -12.14
C GLU A 418 8.40 -15.61 -12.39
N LEU A 419 8.55 -14.71 -11.41
CA LEU A 419 9.44 -13.55 -11.53
C LEU A 419 10.89 -13.98 -11.75
N LYS A 420 11.34 -15.04 -11.08
CA LYS A 420 12.65 -15.64 -11.31
C LYS A 420 12.79 -16.17 -12.75
N GLU A 421 11.81 -16.90 -13.26
CA GLU A 421 11.81 -17.40 -14.64
C GLU A 421 11.84 -16.26 -15.67
N LEU A 422 11.01 -15.22 -15.49
CA LEU A 422 10.99 -14.06 -16.37
C LEU A 422 12.33 -13.31 -16.36
N LYS A 423 12.96 -13.18 -15.20
CA LYS A 423 14.29 -12.58 -15.07
C LYS A 423 15.37 -13.41 -15.74
N GLU A 424 15.35 -14.74 -15.60
CA GLU A 424 16.29 -15.63 -16.28
C GLU A 424 16.16 -15.50 -17.81
N LYS A 425 14.93 -15.51 -18.33
CA LYS A 425 14.67 -15.27 -19.77
C LYS A 425 15.16 -13.91 -20.25
N ALA A 426 14.99 -12.85 -19.46
CA ALA A 426 15.49 -11.52 -19.81
C ALA A 426 17.02 -11.51 -19.92
N ARG A 427 17.74 -12.18 -19.00
CA ARG A 427 19.20 -12.30 -19.05
C ARG A 427 19.69 -13.10 -20.26
N GLU A 428 19.02 -14.20 -20.59
CA GLU A 428 19.34 -14.99 -21.78
C GLU A 428 19.17 -14.16 -23.06
N ALA A 429 18.10 -13.37 -23.16
CA ALA A 429 17.84 -12.49 -24.29
C ALA A 429 18.92 -11.38 -24.43
N GLU A 430 19.33 -10.76 -23.32
CA GLU A 430 20.41 -9.77 -23.31
C GLU A 430 21.76 -10.39 -23.72
N ALA A 431 22.08 -11.59 -23.22
CA ALA A 431 23.30 -12.29 -23.58
C ALA A 431 23.32 -12.64 -25.07
N ALA A 432 22.19 -13.11 -25.62
CA ALA A 432 22.05 -13.38 -27.05
C ALA A 432 22.19 -12.10 -27.89
N ALA A 433 21.61 -10.98 -27.46
CA ALA A 433 21.74 -9.70 -28.14
C ALA A 433 23.18 -9.16 -28.12
N ALA A 434 23.89 -9.30 -27.00
CA ALA A 434 25.30 -8.93 -26.89
C ALA A 434 26.20 -9.81 -27.78
N ALA A 435 25.93 -11.11 -27.86
CA ALA A 435 26.62 -12.03 -28.77
C ALA A 435 26.37 -11.69 -30.25
N ALA A 436 25.15 -11.31 -30.61
CA ALA A 436 24.81 -10.87 -31.96
C ALA A 436 25.49 -9.54 -32.34
N ALA A 437 25.59 -8.59 -31.40
CA ALA A 437 26.25 -7.30 -31.62
C ALA A 437 27.79 -7.39 -31.71
N SER A 438 28.38 -8.45 -31.15
CA SER A 438 29.83 -8.71 -31.19
C SER A 438 30.26 -9.65 -32.33
N ALA A 439 29.32 -10.22 -33.08
CA ALA A 439 29.63 -10.96 -34.29
C ALA A 439 30.24 -9.98 -35.32
N PRO A 440 31.48 -10.19 -35.78
CA PRO A 440 32.14 -9.28 -36.70
C PRO A 440 31.31 -9.21 -37.98
N GLY A 441 30.89 -8.00 -38.35
CA GLY A 441 30.12 -7.75 -39.57
C GLY A 441 30.77 -8.46 -40.73
N GLY A 442 30.11 -9.51 -41.23
CA GLY A 442 30.56 -10.26 -42.40
C GLY A 442 30.78 -9.24 -43.50
N GLY A 443 32.05 -9.06 -43.87
CA GLY A 443 32.43 -8.18 -44.95
C GLY A 443 31.62 -8.54 -46.17
N LEU A 444 30.72 -7.64 -46.56
CA LEU A 444 30.14 -7.64 -47.88
C LEU A 444 31.32 -7.42 -48.84
N GLY A 445 31.88 -8.52 -49.33
CA GLY A 445 32.66 -8.52 -50.55
C GLY A 445 31.76 -7.97 -51.64
N ALA A 446 32.02 -6.73 -52.03
CA ALA A 446 31.46 -6.16 -53.24
C ALA A 446 31.98 -6.96 -54.45
N PRO A 447 31.12 -7.25 -55.45
CA PRO A 447 31.50 -8.00 -56.64
C PRO A 447 32.53 -7.28 -57.52
#